data_AF-A0A920KUW2-F1
#
_entry.id   AF-A0A920KUW2-F1
#
_cell.length_a   1.000
_cell.length_b   1.000
_cell.length_c   1.000
_cell.angle_alpha   90.00
_cell.angle_beta   90.00
_cell.angle_gamma   90.00
#
_symmetry.space_group_name_H-M   'P 1'
#
loop_
_entity.id
_entity.type
_entity.pdbx_description
1 polymer ?
#
loop_
_entity_poly.entity_id
_entity_poly.type
_entity_poly.pdbx_seq_one_letter_code
_entity_poly.pdbx_strand_id
1 'polypeptide(L)'
;MDAAILIVYEGRLRPEGMQVQSVLDYQRGKIERSLAYLEDQALQYDKGKNPDAADIGLACMLDYLDFRQVFDWQVAAPSLVSWMTDLPQVSLVIKKPCQKV
;
A
#
# COMPACT_ATOMS: atom_id res chain seq x y z
N MET A 1 3.51 1.08 -6.65
CA MET A 1 2.67 -0.08 -7.03
C MET A 1 3.50 -1.18 -7.68
N ASP A 2 4.27 -0.88 -8.72
CA ASP A 2 5.01 -1.90 -9.50
C ASP A 2 5.91 -2.82 -8.67
N ALA A 3 6.60 -2.30 -7.65
CA ALA A 3 7.43 -3.11 -6.76
C ALA A 3 6.63 -4.24 -6.08
N ALA A 4 5.40 -3.95 -5.64
CA ALA A 4 4.52 -4.96 -5.02
C ALA A 4 4.06 -6.00 -6.04
N ILE A 5 3.76 -5.59 -7.27
CA ILE A 5 3.40 -6.52 -8.36
C ILE A 5 4.58 -7.45 -8.66
N LEU A 6 5.81 -6.92 -8.71
CA LEU A 6 7.00 -7.73 -8.96
C LEU A 6 7.27 -8.75 -7.84
N ILE A 7 6.99 -8.42 -6.58
CA ILE A 7 7.03 -9.39 -5.46
C ILE A 7 6.02 -10.52 -5.71
N VAL A 8 4.79 -10.17 -6.08
CA VAL A 8 3.74 -11.15 -6.39
C VAL A 8 4.13 -12.03 -7.58
N TYR A 9 4.73 -11.46 -8.63
CA TYR A 9 5.14 -12.19 -9.82
C TYR A 9 6.30 -13.14 -9.55
N GLU A 10 7.27 -12.73 -8.73
CA GLU A 10 8.37 -13.61 -8.34
C GLU A 10 7.82 -14.86 -7.62
N GLY A 11 6.79 -14.71 -6.76
CA GLY A 11 6.15 -15.86 -6.11
C GLY A 11 5.23 -16.69 -7.02
N ARG A 12 4.45 -16.05 -7.90
CA ARG A 12 3.39 -16.72 -8.67
C ARG A 12 3.81 -17.22 -10.04
N LEU A 13 4.78 -16.57 -10.69
CA LEU A 13 5.10 -16.79 -12.10
C LEU A 13 6.47 -17.43 -12.31
N ARG A 14 7.43 -17.24 -11.40
CA ARG A 14 8.70 -17.96 -11.49
C ARG A 14 8.50 -19.44 -11.14
N PRO A 15 9.16 -20.37 -11.84
CA PRO A 15 9.23 -21.76 -11.43
C PRO A 15 9.77 -21.90 -10.01
N GLU A 16 9.28 -22.89 -9.29
CA GLU A 16 9.75 -23.22 -7.95
C GLU A 16 11.28 -23.44 -7.92
N GLY A 17 11.95 -22.86 -6.93
CA GLY A 17 13.41 -22.92 -6.78
C GLY A 17 14.18 -21.94 -7.67
N MET A 18 13.49 -21.20 -8.55
CA MET A 18 14.12 -20.14 -9.36
C MET A 18 13.86 -18.74 -8.82
N GLN A 19 13.13 -18.58 -7.71
CA GLN A 19 12.90 -17.29 -7.07
C GLN A 19 14.21 -16.71 -6.53
N VAL A 20 14.43 -15.42 -6.76
CA VAL A 20 15.66 -14.73 -6.35
C VAL A 20 15.36 -13.82 -5.17
N GLN A 21 15.85 -14.21 -3.98
CA GLN A 21 15.60 -13.46 -2.75
C GLN A 21 16.06 -12.01 -2.82
N SER A 22 17.21 -11.72 -3.44
CA SER A 22 17.71 -10.35 -3.58
C SER A 22 16.81 -9.45 -4.42
N VAL A 23 16.04 -10.02 -5.36
CA VAL A 23 15.03 -9.27 -6.13
C VAL A 23 13.85 -8.92 -5.22
N LEU A 24 13.37 -9.87 -4.40
CA LEU A 24 12.31 -9.64 -3.42
C LEU A 24 12.70 -8.55 -2.43
N ASP A 25 13.91 -8.66 -1.85
CA ASP A 25 14.43 -7.70 -0.87
C ASP A 25 14.57 -6.30 -1.48
N TYR A 26 15.06 -6.23 -2.72
CA TYR A 26 15.19 -4.96 -3.43
C TYR A 26 13.84 -4.29 -3.69
N GLN A 27 12.81 -5.04 -4.11
CA GLN A 27 11.47 -4.48 -4.30
C GLN A 27 10.82 -4.10 -2.97
N ARG A 28 10.99 -4.92 -1.92
CA ARG A 28 10.51 -4.61 -0.57
C ARG A 28 11.12 -3.31 -0.06
N GLY A 29 12.45 -3.14 -0.21
CA GLY A 29 13.14 -1.92 0.18
C GLY A 29 12.64 -0.67 -0.54
N LYS A 30 12.13 -0.76 -1.77
CA LYS A 30 11.47 0.38 -2.43
C LYS A 30 10.17 0.77 -1.73
N ILE A 31 9.35 -0.21 -1.39
CA ILE A 31 8.09 0.02 -0.66
C ILE A 31 8.39 0.66 0.69
N GLU A 32 9.34 0.11 1.43
CA GLU A 32 9.78 0.62 2.74
C GLU A 32 10.23 2.08 2.66
N ARG A 33 11.13 2.44 1.73
CA ARG A 33 11.61 3.83 1.59
C ARG A 33 10.48 4.79 1.19
N SER A 34 9.59 4.36 0.32
CA SER A 34 8.43 5.18 -0.07
C SER A 34 7.48 5.41 1.10
N LEU A 35 7.15 4.38 1.88
CA LEU A 35 6.29 4.51 3.05
C LEU A 35 6.95 5.35 4.14
N ALA A 36 8.25 5.15 4.41
CA ALA A 36 8.99 5.96 5.37
C ALA A 36 9.02 7.45 4.97
N TYR A 37 9.19 7.75 3.68
CA TYR A 37 9.10 9.11 3.19
C TYR A 37 7.70 9.71 3.41
N LEU A 38 6.63 8.97 3.09
CA LEU A 38 5.26 9.45 3.26
C LEU A 38 4.88 9.64 4.74
N GLU A 39 5.36 8.76 5.61
CA GLU A 39 5.19 8.88 7.07
C GLU A 39 5.89 10.12 7.62
N ASP A 40 7.12 10.42 7.17
CA ASP A 40 7.85 11.63 7.56
C ASP A 40 7.11 12.91 7.12
N GLN A 41 6.39 12.88 6.00
CA GLN A 41 5.52 13.99 5.58
C GLN A 41 4.23 14.11 6.43
N ALA A 42 3.92 13.12 7.26
CA ALA A 42 2.75 13.06 8.13
C ALA A 42 1.43 13.45 7.42
N LEU A 43 1.24 12.93 6.19
CA LEU A 43 0.14 13.32 5.30
C LEU A 43 -1.22 13.30 6.02
N GLN A 44 -1.96 14.40 5.88
CA GLN A 44 -3.33 14.55 6.34
C GLN A 44 -4.23 14.87 5.15
N TYR A 45 -5.43 14.30 5.12
CA TYR A 45 -6.39 14.58 4.06
C TYR A 45 -7.30 15.75 4.46
N ASP A 46 -7.41 16.76 3.60
CA ASP A 46 -8.39 17.84 3.79
C ASP A 46 -9.78 17.37 3.36
N LYS A 47 -10.66 17.12 4.33
CA LYS A 47 -12.04 16.65 4.11
C LYS A 47 -12.89 17.59 3.24
N GLY A 48 -12.50 18.85 3.09
CA GLY A 48 -13.16 19.81 2.20
C GLY A 48 -12.74 19.72 0.73
N LYS A 49 -11.68 18.96 0.42
CA LYS A 49 -11.12 18.79 -0.92
C LYS A 49 -11.72 17.56 -1.61
N ASN A 50 -11.85 17.61 -2.93
CA ASN A 50 -12.08 16.43 -3.75
C ASN A 50 -10.76 15.66 -3.97
N PRO A 51 -10.76 14.32 -3.99
CA PRO A 51 -9.57 13.53 -4.31
C PRO A 51 -9.04 13.87 -5.69
N ASP A 52 -7.73 14.04 -5.80
CA ASP A 52 -7.06 14.11 -7.10
C ASP A 52 -6.46 12.75 -7.50
N ALA A 53 -5.79 12.71 -8.65
CA ALA A 53 -5.21 11.47 -9.16
C ALA A 53 -4.11 10.91 -8.24
N ALA A 54 -3.39 11.75 -7.50
CA ALA A 54 -2.36 11.29 -6.57
C ALA A 54 -3.00 10.65 -5.34
N ASP A 55 -4.06 11.26 -4.82
CA ASP A 55 -4.86 10.69 -3.72
C ASP A 55 -5.40 9.31 -4.09
N ILE A 56 -6.05 9.19 -5.26
CA ILE A 56 -6.61 7.93 -5.74
C ILE A 56 -5.50 6.88 -5.97
N GLY A 57 -4.39 7.28 -6.60
CA GLY A 57 -3.26 6.40 -6.87
C GLY A 57 -2.61 5.84 -5.60
N LEU A 58 -2.46 6.69 -4.57
CA LEU A 58 -1.95 6.28 -3.27
C LEU A 58 -2.93 5.33 -2.57
N ALA A 59 -4.22 5.65 -2.53
CA ALA A 59 -5.23 4.79 -1.93
C ALA A 59 -5.28 3.40 -2.58
N CYS A 60 -5.27 3.33 -3.92
CA CYS A 60 -5.22 2.06 -4.66
C CYS A 60 -3.94 1.27 -4.36
N MET A 61 -2.80 1.95 -4.20
CA MET A 61 -1.53 1.29 -3.86
C MET A 61 -1.59 0.68 -2.45
N LEU A 62 -2.09 1.41 -1.45
CA LEU A 62 -2.21 0.92 -0.08
C LEU A 62 -3.20 -0.26 0.01
N ASP A 63 -4.36 -0.16 -0.63
CA ASP A 63 -5.31 -1.28 -0.70
C ASP A 63 -4.74 -2.49 -1.44
N TYR A 64 -3.89 -2.28 -2.46
CA TYR A 64 -3.24 -3.39 -3.16
C TYR A 64 -2.23 -4.12 -2.26
N LEU A 65 -1.49 -3.39 -1.42
CA LEU A 65 -0.58 -3.99 -0.44
C LEU A 65 -1.33 -4.91 0.54
N ASP A 66 -2.49 -4.46 1.04
CA ASP A 66 -3.38 -5.26 1.90
C ASP A 66 -3.94 -6.47 1.14
N PHE A 67 -4.50 -6.24 -0.04
CA PHE A 67 -5.13 -7.28 -0.85
C PHE A 67 -4.18 -8.42 -1.20
N ARG A 68 -2.91 -8.09 -1.50
CA ARG A 68 -1.89 -9.07 -1.82
C ARG A 68 -1.07 -9.53 -0.62
N GLN A 69 -1.29 -8.94 0.55
CA GLN A 69 -0.54 -9.21 1.78
C GLN A 69 0.98 -9.16 1.55
N VAL A 70 1.43 -8.16 0.80
CA VAL A 70 2.85 -8.03 0.39
C VAL A 70 3.67 -7.30 1.45
N PHE A 71 3.03 -6.40 2.20
CA PHE A 71 3.70 -5.52 3.15
C PHE A 71 2.69 -4.95 4.17
N ASP A 72 3.03 -4.99 5.46
CA ASP A 72 2.22 -4.44 6.55
C ASP A 72 2.40 -2.91 6.64
N TRP A 73 1.85 -2.19 5.67
CA TRP A 73 2.10 -0.75 5.50
C TRP A 73 1.57 0.11 6.65
N GLN A 74 0.51 -0.33 7.34
CA GLN A 74 -0.07 0.40 8.47
C GLN A 74 0.89 0.51 9.65
N VAL A 75 1.78 -0.47 9.80
CA VAL A 75 2.82 -0.44 10.85
C VAL A 75 3.96 0.50 10.45
N ALA A 76 4.33 0.51 9.17
CA ALA A 76 5.42 1.33 8.66
C ALA A 76 5.05 2.81 8.44
N ALA A 77 3.77 3.09 8.18
CA ALA A 77 3.25 4.43 7.93
C ALA A 77 1.88 4.65 8.62
N PRO A 78 1.84 4.74 9.96
CA PRO A 78 0.60 4.92 10.71
C PRO A 78 -0.15 6.22 10.39
N SER A 79 0.53 7.30 9.96
CA SER A 79 -0.15 8.54 9.57
C SER A 79 -1.08 8.32 8.37
N LEU A 80 -0.70 7.42 7.45
CA LEU A 80 -1.50 7.07 6.28
C LEU A 80 -2.80 6.33 6.64
N VAL A 81 -2.88 5.71 7.82
CA VAL A 81 -4.13 5.10 8.30
C VAL A 81 -5.19 6.17 8.57
N SER A 82 -4.79 7.27 9.22
CA SER A 82 -5.67 8.41 9.44
C SER A 82 -6.05 9.07 8.12
N TRP A 83 -5.06 9.31 7.25
CA TRP A 83 -5.27 9.86 5.92
C TRP A 83 -6.28 9.03 5.09
N MET A 84 -6.14 7.70 5.08
CA MET A 84 -7.03 6.79 4.34
C MET A 84 -8.45 6.76 4.93
N THR A 85 -8.60 6.99 6.23
CA THR A 85 -9.90 7.08 6.90
C THR A 85 -10.63 8.37 6.55
N ASP A 86 -9.88 9.46 6.38
CA ASP A 86 -10.42 10.79 6.08
C ASP A 86 -10.66 11.02 4.58
N LEU A 87 -9.98 10.26 3.72
CA LEU A 87 -10.22 10.27 2.28
C LEU A 87 -11.67 9.86 1.98
N PRO A 88 -12.44 10.66 1.22
CA PRO A 88 -13.79 10.29 0.79
C PRO A 88 -13.80 8.93 0.13
N GLN A 89 -14.87 8.17 0.34
CA GLN A 89 -15.00 6.78 -0.08
C GLN A 89 -14.75 6.62 -1.60
N VAL A 90 -13.50 6.34 -2.00
CA VAL A 90 -13.16 5.95 -3.38
C VAL A 90 -13.28 4.44 -3.43
N SER A 91 -14.52 3.93 -3.44
CA SER A 91 -14.76 2.49 -3.32
C SER A 91 -14.15 1.73 -4.51
N LEU A 92 -13.07 0.97 -4.29
CA LEU A 92 -12.61 -0.05 -5.25
C LEU A 92 -12.38 -1.43 -4.62
N VAL A 93 -12.05 -1.51 -3.33
CA VAL A 93 -11.99 -2.79 -2.61
C VAL A 93 -12.86 -2.67 -1.36
N ILE A 94 -13.87 -3.52 -1.25
CA ILE A 94 -14.79 -3.59 -0.11
C ILE A 94 -13.98 -3.97 1.15
N LYS A 95 -13.43 -2.99 1.86
CA LYS A 95 -13.15 -3.14 3.29
C LYS A 95 -14.52 -3.12 3.96
N LYS A 96 -15.07 -4.32 4.23
CA LYS A 96 -16.19 -4.45 5.19
C LYS A 96 -15.82 -3.62 6.43
N PRO A 97 -16.77 -2.87 7.03
CA PRO A 97 -16.47 -2.21 8.29
C PRO A 97 -15.97 -3.28 9.25
N CYS A 98 -14.75 -3.11 9.74
CA CYS A 98 -14.22 -3.93 10.82
C CYS A 98 -15.02 -3.55 12.07
N GLN A 99 -16.24 -4.06 12.16
CA GLN A 99 -17.08 -3.94 13.33
C GLN A 99 -16.47 -4.89 14.35
N LYS A 100 -15.65 -4.31 15.23
CA LYS A 100 -15.11 -5.00 16.40
C LYS A 100 -16.31 -5.58 17.17
N VAL A 101 -16.38 -6.91 17.23
CA VAL A 101 -17.20 -7.67 18.18
C VAL A 101 -16.41 -7.75 19.48
#